data_AF-A0A845TYU5-F1
#
_entry.id   AF-A0A845TYU5-F1
#
_cell.length_a   1.000
_cell.length_b   1.000
_cell.length_c   1.000
_cell.angle_alpha   90.00
_cell.angle_beta   90.00
_cell.angle_gamma   90.00
#
_symmetry.space_group_name_H-M   'P 1'
#
loop_
_entity.id
_entity.type
_entity.pdbx_description
1 polymer ?
#
loop_
_entity_poly.entity_id
_entity_poly.type
_entity_poly.pdbx_seq_one_letter_code
_entity_poly.pdbx_strand_id
1 'polypeptide(L)'
;MDTAQATFLAGEAHPVKGGFAAYSARRILVVGGITLIIVGMLFGDIFAVFILHPNANGIGQALLAATRAVAAGDSTAVGRNFQMIGNALENRGTKVDAHLHMVDFGYLALLLAIVMPYVAWSERAKKRLAVLLIIGAVVLPVGVLAIHYVGLASSPLESIGWASIIADAGGLLVILSCVGFLAGLWRGWNRAAPVATGQDSGAPASPVAHDALLADRSWCCRVLLAGGTLLILAGFAHGAWYAARDLYKQEELDVNLLSRMTTSILENASPQAGLQTAELAVGDYGNLQADHAVKIAAHSHIIEFGLVAMLVAFFQPYVFLQERWKRRWVVALLMGGVMLPVFVLLELRWGLLAAAIADFGGFLVVVALAAMLTGVLRYTGRLDGAPPSSLLQGTAPQESAPKGSAR
;
A
#
# COMPACT_ATOMS: atom_id res chain seq x y z
N MET A 1 -44.48 30.79 -12.77
CA MET A 1 -44.55 30.77 -11.30
C MET A 1 -45.03 29.39 -10.91
N ASP A 2 -44.15 28.50 -10.48
CA ASP A 2 -44.55 27.37 -9.64
C ASP A 2 -43.33 26.80 -8.92
N THR A 3 -43.30 27.14 -7.63
CA THR A 3 -42.42 26.67 -6.57
C THR A 3 -42.74 25.21 -6.23
N ALA A 4 -42.43 24.30 -7.14
CA ALA A 4 -42.46 22.87 -6.88
C ALA A 4 -41.16 22.42 -6.21
N GLN A 5 -41.15 22.51 -4.88
CA GLN A 5 -40.53 21.55 -3.95
C GLN A 5 -39.11 21.06 -4.31
N ALA A 6 -38.15 21.99 -4.24
CA ALA A 6 -36.77 21.68 -3.91
C ALA A 6 -36.64 21.30 -2.42
N THR A 7 -37.35 20.26 -1.99
CA THR A 7 -37.11 19.59 -0.70
C THR A 7 -36.08 18.50 -0.94
N PHE A 8 -34.90 18.89 -1.42
CA PHE A 8 -33.74 18.02 -1.45
C PHE A 8 -33.24 17.91 -0.02
N LEU A 9 -33.76 16.89 0.66
CA LEU A 9 -33.42 16.40 1.99
C LEU A 9 -32.04 16.90 2.47
N ALA A 10 -32.05 17.97 3.26
CA ALA A 10 -31.05 18.19 4.27
C ALA A 10 -31.23 17.04 5.27
N GLY A 11 -30.62 15.89 4.97
CA GLY A 11 -30.60 14.76 5.88
C GLY A 11 -29.98 15.24 7.18
N GLU A 12 -30.79 15.34 8.22
CA GLU A 12 -30.29 15.48 9.58
C GLU A 12 -29.33 14.31 9.80
N ALA A 13 -28.05 14.65 9.94
CA ALA A 13 -27.02 13.69 10.27
C ALA A 13 -27.26 13.23 11.71
N HIS A 14 -28.15 12.24 11.88
CA HIS A 14 -28.25 11.53 13.14
C HIS A 14 -26.84 11.06 13.51
N PRO A 15 -26.35 11.39 14.72
CA PRO A 15 -25.05 10.92 15.16
C PRO A 15 -25.11 9.40 15.18
N VAL A 16 -24.40 8.78 14.24
CA VAL A 16 -24.27 7.34 14.13
C VAL A 16 -23.62 6.85 15.42
N LYS A 17 -24.43 6.29 16.33
CA LYS A 17 -23.98 5.57 17.51
C LYS A 17 -23.16 4.37 17.02
N GLY A 18 -21.83 4.52 17.01
CA GLY A 18 -20.89 3.55 16.44
C GLY A 18 -19.70 4.16 15.67
N GLY A 19 -19.62 5.49 15.53
CA GLY A 19 -18.51 6.16 14.85
C GLY A 19 -17.14 6.07 15.57
N PHE A 20 -16.06 6.45 14.86
CA PHE A 20 -14.70 6.53 15.42
C PHE A 20 -14.69 7.22 16.79
N ALA A 21 -14.34 6.50 17.85
CA ALA A 21 -14.06 7.14 19.12
C ALA A 21 -12.73 7.93 19.02
N ALA A 22 -12.67 9.06 19.73
CA ALA A 22 -11.46 9.87 19.90
C ALA A 22 -10.26 8.99 20.28
N TYR A 23 -9.15 9.12 19.54
CA TYR A 23 -7.92 8.33 19.72
C TYR A 23 -8.08 6.80 19.83
N SER A 24 -9.11 6.24 19.19
CA SER A 24 -9.29 4.78 19.10
C SER A 24 -8.19 4.09 18.31
N ALA A 25 -7.95 2.81 18.61
CA ALA A 25 -7.03 1.95 17.88
C ALA A 25 -7.34 1.93 16.37
N ARG A 26 -8.63 1.90 16.02
CA ARG A 26 -9.11 1.91 14.63
C ARG A 26 -8.64 3.16 13.90
N ARG A 27 -8.71 4.32 14.55
CA ARG A 27 -8.27 5.61 13.97
C ARG A 27 -6.77 5.63 13.74
N ILE A 28 -6.00 5.16 14.71
CA ILE A 28 -4.53 5.09 14.59
C ILE A 28 -4.16 4.27 13.36
N LEU A 29 -4.79 3.12 13.17
CA LEU A 29 -4.55 2.27 12.00
C LEU A 29 -5.00 2.91 10.69
N VAL A 30 -6.14 3.62 10.64
CA VAL A 30 -6.59 4.28 9.41
C VAL A 30 -5.70 5.44 9.01
N VAL A 31 -5.39 6.32 9.96
CA VAL A 31 -4.51 7.47 9.72
C VAL A 31 -3.10 6.99 9.39
N GLY A 32 -2.55 6.07 10.20
CA GLY A 32 -1.24 5.49 9.97
C GLY A 32 -1.17 4.73 8.64
N GLY A 33 -2.20 3.94 8.32
CA GLY A 33 -2.27 3.16 7.09
C GLY A 33 -2.30 4.03 5.84
N ILE A 34 -3.18 5.03 5.78
CA ILE A 34 -3.22 5.96 4.63
C ILE A 34 -1.91 6.75 4.53
N THR A 35 -1.33 7.17 5.66
CA THR A 35 -0.06 7.91 5.66
C THR A 35 1.09 7.06 5.13
N LEU A 36 1.18 5.80 5.56
CA LEU A 36 2.19 4.84 5.10
C LEU A 36 2.07 4.60 3.59
N ILE A 37 0.85 4.43 3.05
CA ILE A 37 0.63 4.28 1.61
C ILE A 37 1.09 5.54 0.87
N ILE A 38 0.70 6.73 1.32
CA ILE A 38 1.11 8.01 0.69
C ILE A 38 2.63 8.15 0.67
N VAL A 39 3.29 7.95 1.83
CA VAL A 39 4.74 8.09 1.94
C VAL A 39 5.45 7.04 1.10
N GLY A 40 4.98 5.79 1.14
CA GLY A 40 5.46 4.72 0.29
C GLY A 40 5.37 5.13 -1.17
N MET A 41 4.19 5.48 -1.69
CA MET A 41 3.99 5.90 -3.08
C MET A 41 4.89 7.07 -3.50
N LEU A 42 4.95 8.14 -2.70
CA LEU A 42 5.83 9.28 -2.98
C LEU A 42 7.30 8.86 -3.06
N PHE A 43 7.74 7.99 -2.16
CA PHE A 43 9.09 7.45 -2.18
C PHE A 43 9.32 6.57 -3.42
N GLY A 44 8.32 5.78 -3.82
CA GLY A 44 8.33 4.97 -5.04
C GLY A 44 8.49 5.80 -6.31
N ASP A 45 7.73 6.90 -6.44
CA ASP A 45 7.81 7.82 -7.58
C ASP A 45 9.20 8.46 -7.67
N ILE A 46 9.75 8.95 -6.55
CA ILE A 46 11.11 9.51 -6.47
C ILE A 46 12.13 8.43 -6.85
N PHE A 47 11.98 7.22 -6.32
CA PHE A 47 12.86 6.09 -6.61
C PHE A 47 12.84 5.73 -8.10
N ALA A 48 11.67 5.65 -8.73
CA ALA A 48 11.52 5.27 -10.13
C ALA A 48 12.32 6.23 -11.04
N VAL A 49 12.12 7.54 -10.85
CA VAL A 49 12.74 8.58 -11.68
C VAL A 49 14.25 8.68 -11.43
N PHE A 50 14.66 8.75 -10.16
CA PHE A 50 16.04 9.14 -9.83
C PHE A 50 16.99 7.97 -9.59
N ILE A 51 16.47 6.74 -9.45
CA ILE A 51 17.28 5.61 -9.00
C ILE A 51 17.05 4.37 -9.85
N LEU A 52 15.81 3.98 -10.10
CA LEU A 52 15.51 2.78 -10.90
C LEU A 52 16.07 2.90 -12.31
N HIS A 53 15.72 3.96 -13.05
CA HIS A 53 16.16 4.13 -14.44
C HIS A 53 17.68 4.35 -14.56
N PRO A 54 18.31 5.22 -13.74
CA PRO A 54 19.77 5.37 -13.76
C PRO A 54 20.50 4.08 -13.40
N ASN A 55 20.04 3.32 -12.39
CA ASN A 55 20.68 2.05 -12.02
C ASN A 55 20.51 1.01 -13.12
N ALA A 56 19.36 0.92 -13.78
CA ALA A 56 19.14 -0.01 -14.89
C ALA A 56 20.13 0.24 -16.03
N ASN A 57 20.30 1.51 -16.44
CA ASN A 57 21.29 1.89 -17.44
C ASN A 57 22.73 1.63 -16.95
N GLY A 58 23.03 1.94 -15.70
CA GLY A 58 24.34 1.69 -15.09
C GLY A 58 24.71 0.20 -15.05
N ILE A 59 23.74 -0.68 -14.74
CA ILE A 59 23.92 -2.15 -14.78
C ILE A 59 24.24 -2.61 -16.20
N GLY A 60 23.50 -2.14 -17.21
CA GLY A 60 23.77 -2.49 -18.61
C GLY A 60 25.16 -2.04 -19.08
N GLN A 61 25.57 -0.83 -18.71
CA GLN A 61 26.92 -0.32 -19.02
C GLN A 61 28.02 -1.11 -18.32
N ALA A 62 27.82 -1.46 -17.04
CA ALA A 62 28.76 -2.26 -16.27
C ALA A 62 28.86 -3.70 -16.81
N LEU A 63 27.75 -4.30 -17.26
CA LEU A 63 27.75 -5.60 -17.94
C LEU A 63 28.56 -5.54 -19.25
N LEU A 64 28.33 -4.54 -20.10
CA LEU A 64 29.11 -4.34 -21.33
C LEU A 64 30.62 -4.16 -21.03
N ALA A 65 30.95 -3.37 -20.00
CA ALA A 65 32.33 -3.17 -19.58
C ALA A 65 32.96 -4.45 -19.03
N ALA A 66 32.20 -5.27 -18.30
CA ALA A 66 32.66 -6.59 -17.84
C ALA A 66 32.94 -7.52 -19.03
N THR A 67 32.06 -7.57 -20.03
CA THR A 67 32.24 -8.36 -21.26
C THR A 67 33.53 -7.98 -21.99
N ARG A 68 33.81 -6.68 -22.13
CA ARG A 68 35.05 -6.18 -22.73
C ARG A 68 36.29 -6.56 -21.91
N ALA A 69 36.19 -6.47 -20.58
CA ALA A 69 37.28 -6.84 -19.68
C ALA A 69 37.61 -8.34 -19.74
N VAL A 70 36.58 -9.20 -19.86
CA VAL A 70 36.76 -10.64 -20.10
C VAL A 70 37.52 -10.89 -21.40
N ALA A 71 37.12 -10.24 -22.50
CA ALA A 71 37.80 -10.38 -23.79
C ALA A 71 39.27 -9.90 -23.75
N ALA A 72 39.58 -8.93 -22.89
CA ALA A 72 40.94 -8.43 -22.67
C ALA A 72 41.77 -9.27 -21.68
N GLY A 73 41.17 -10.27 -21.02
CA GLY A 73 41.82 -11.04 -19.96
C GLY A 73 42.10 -10.24 -18.67
N ASP A 74 41.41 -9.12 -18.47
CA ASP A 74 41.59 -8.24 -17.30
C ASP A 74 40.65 -8.65 -16.16
N SER A 75 41.09 -9.61 -15.35
CA SER A 75 40.34 -10.10 -14.19
C SER A 75 40.04 -9.02 -13.14
N THR A 76 40.90 -7.99 -13.03
CA THR A 76 40.70 -6.89 -12.08
C THR A 76 39.55 -6.00 -12.53
N ALA A 77 39.50 -5.65 -13.81
CA ALA A 77 38.38 -4.89 -14.37
C ALA A 77 37.07 -5.69 -14.33
N VAL A 78 37.11 -7.01 -14.55
CA VAL A 78 35.93 -7.88 -14.38
C VAL A 78 35.39 -7.77 -12.96
N GLY A 79 36.23 -7.99 -11.94
CA GLY A 79 35.82 -7.90 -10.53
C GLY A 79 35.21 -6.53 -10.17
N ARG A 80 35.84 -5.45 -10.63
CA ARG A 80 35.34 -4.07 -10.42
C ARG A 80 33.96 -3.85 -11.06
N ASN A 81 33.75 -4.30 -12.29
CA ASN A 81 32.46 -4.13 -12.97
C ASN A 81 31.35 -4.96 -12.30
N PHE A 82 31.65 -6.19 -11.85
CA PHE A 82 30.69 -6.97 -11.06
C PHE A 82 30.35 -6.33 -9.72
N GLN A 83 31.33 -5.70 -9.05
CA GLN A 83 31.07 -4.93 -7.84
C GLN A 83 30.13 -3.74 -8.12
N MET A 84 30.29 -3.04 -9.25
CA MET A 84 29.39 -1.96 -9.66
C MET A 84 27.96 -2.48 -9.90
N ILE A 85 27.81 -3.63 -10.58
CA ILE A 85 26.51 -4.28 -10.80
C ILE A 85 25.87 -4.63 -9.45
N GLY A 86 26.62 -5.29 -8.56
CA GLY A 86 26.13 -5.67 -7.22
C GLY A 86 25.65 -4.45 -6.42
N ASN A 87 26.44 -3.38 -6.40
CA ASN A 87 26.08 -2.14 -5.71
C ASN A 87 24.81 -1.49 -6.29
N ALA A 88 24.65 -1.48 -7.62
CA ALA A 88 23.45 -0.94 -8.27
C ALA A 88 22.21 -1.82 -8.01
N LEU A 89 22.36 -3.14 -7.97
CA LEU A 89 21.29 -4.08 -7.63
C LEU A 89 20.87 -3.95 -6.17
N GLU A 90 21.81 -3.82 -5.23
CA GLU A 90 21.51 -3.60 -3.81
C GLU A 90 20.84 -2.24 -3.57
N ASN A 91 21.35 -1.18 -4.23
CA ASN A 91 20.74 0.15 -4.21
C ASN A 91 19.29 0.11 -4.67
N ARG A 92 19.04 -0.57 -5.81
CA ARG A 92 17.69 -0.78 -6.36
C ARG A 92 16.82 -1.60 -5.42
N GLY A 93 17.31 -2.76 -4.98
CA GLY A 93 16.57 -3.72 -4.17
C GLY A 93 16.09 -3.14 -2.85
N THR A 94 16.99 -2.52 -2.08
CA THR A 94 16.65 -1.91 -0.78
C THR A 94 15.58 -0.82 -0.88
N LYS A 95 15.52 -0.08 -1.99
CA LYS A 95 14.55 1.01 -2.17
C LYS A 95 13.19 0.50 -2.63
N VAL A 96 13.18 -0.46 -3.56
CA VAL A 96 11.94 -1.18 -3.91
C VAL A 96 11.35 -1.82 -2.65
N ASP A 97 12.18 -2.51 -1.88
CA ASP A 97 11.74 -3.23 -0.68
C ASP A 97 11.19 -2.28 0.40
N ALA A 98 11.90 -1.19 0.70
CA ALA A 98 11.41 -0.16 1.63
C ALA A 98 10.08 0.46 1.18
N HIS A 99 9.95 0.79 -0.12
CA HIS A 99 8.71 1.30 -0.70
C HIS A 99 7.54 0.32 -0.53
N LEU A 100 7.72 -0.93 -0.96
CA LEU A 100 6.69 -1.96 -0.93
C LEU A 100 6.24 -2.24 0.51
N HIS A 101 7.18 -2.38 1.45
CA HIS A 101 6.84 -2.59 2.85
C HIS A 101 6.04 -1.45 3.46
N MET A 102 6.33 -0.18 3.13
CA MET A 102 5.51 0.95 3.59
C MET A 102 4.07 0.81 3.08
N VAL A 103 3.90 0.52 1.79
CA VAL A 103 2.58 0.40 1.16
C VAL A 103 1.81 -0.80 1.74
N ASP A 104 2.44 -1.97 1.82
CA ASP A 104 1.84 -3.21 2.32
C ASP A 104 1.45 -3.12 3.80
N PHE A 105 2.30 -2.53 4.65
CA PHE A 105 1.92 -2.29 6.04
C PHE A 105 0.79 -1.26 6.16
N GLY A 106 0.71 -0.33 5.21
CA GLY A 106 -0.43 0.53 5.05
C GLY A 106 -1.73 -0.24 4.77
N TYR A 107 -1.70 -1.18 3.83
CA TYR A 107 -2.82 -2.07 3.52
C TYR A 107 -3.22 -2.93 4.72
N LEU A 108 -2.24 -3.52 5.38
CA LEU A 108 -2.44 -4.32 6.58
C LEU A 108 -3.09 -3.50 7.70
N ALA A 109 -2.64 -2.26 7.92
CA ALA A 109 -3.24 -1.37 8.90
C ALA A 109 -4.71 -1.07 8.58
N LEU A 110 -5.04 -0.77 7.31
CA LEU A 110 -6.43 -0.57 6.88
C LEU A 110 -7.29 -1.82 7.04
N LEU A 111 -6.77 -2.99 6.67
CA LEU A 111 -7.46 -4.27 6.85
C LEU A 111 -7.73 -4.55 8.34
N LEU A 112 -6.73 -4.38 9.19
CA LEU A 112 -6.86 -4.53 10.65
C LEU A 112 -7.86 -3.53 11.24
N ALA A 113 -7.93 -2.31 10.70
CA ALA A 113 -8.94 -1.34 11.09
C ALA A 113 -10.37 -1.80 10.73
N ILE A 114 -10.57 -2.42 9.56
CA ILE A 114 -11.87 -2.98 9.16
C ILE A 114 -12.29 -4.07 10.15
N VAL A 115 -11.43 -5.04 10.43
CA VAL A 115 -11.77 -6.20 11.30
C VAL A 115 -11.75 -5.89 12.81
N MET A 116 -11.35 -4.69 13.21
CA MET A 116 -11.21 -4.27 14.60
C MET A 116 -12.42 -4.51 15.55
N PRO A 117 -13.70 -4.43 15.12
CA PRO A 117 -14.86 -4.68 15.97
C PRO A 117 -14.89 -6.12 16.46
N TYR A 118 -14.35 -7.05 15.67
CA TYR A 118 -14.33 -8.48 15.99
C TYR A 118 -13.16 -8.85 16.92
N VAL A 119 -12.20 -7.95 17.12
CA VAL A 119 -11.04 -8.18 18.01
C VAL A 119 -11.51 -8.08 19.46
N ALA A 120 -11.55 -9.18 20.21
CA ALA A 120 -12.06 -9.23 21.59
C ALA A 120 -11.01 -8.84 22.65
N TRP A 121 -10.35 -7.70 22.44
CA TRP A 121 -9.47 -7.06 23.41
C TRP A 121 -10.08 -5.80 24.02
N SER A 122 -9.55 -5.35 25.16
CA SER A 122 -9.85 -4.02 25.67
C SER A 122 -9.31 -2.95 24.72
N GLU A 123 -9.95 -1.78 24.67
CA GLU A 123 -9.51 -0.69 23.79
C GLU A 123 -8.06 -0.26 24.06
N ARG A 124 -7.63 -0.29 25.33
CA ARG A 124 -6.23 -0.02 25.72
C ARG A 124 -5.26 -1.00 25.07
N ALA A 125 -5.60 -2.28 25.02
CA ALA A 125 -4.76 -3.31 24.39
C ALA A 125 -4.76 -3.15 22.86
N LYS A 126 -5.93 -2.93 22.23
CA LYS A 126 -6.02 -2.65 20.79
C LYS A 126 -5.15 -1.45 20.39
N LYS A 127 -5.20 -0.38 21.19
CA LYS A 127 -4.41 0.85 20.96
C LYS A 127 -2.92 0.58 21.02
N ARG A 128 -2.46 -0.19 22.02
CA ARG A 128 -1.05 -0.60 22.12
C ARG A 128 -0.60 -1.41 20.90
N LEU A 129 -1.40 -2.39 20.48
CA LEU A 129 -1.11 -3.19 19.28
C LEU A 129 -1.09 -2.32 18.01
N ALA A 130 -2.02 -1.40 17.86
CA ALA A 130 -2.05 -0.47 16.73
C ALA A 130 -0.81 0.44 16.69
N VAL A 131 -0.39 1.00 17.83
CA VAL A 131 0.84 1.81 17.92
C VAL A 131 2.07 0.97 17.62
N LEU A 132 2.16 -0.23 18.19
CA LEU A 132 3.27 -1.16 17.95
C LEU A 132 3.40 -1.52 16.47
N LEU A 133 2.27 -1.78 15.79
CA LEU A 133 2.22 -2.02 14.35
C LEU A 133 2.78 -0.83 13.57
N ILE A 134 2.30 0.39 13.84
CA ILE A 134 2.75 1.59 13.11
C ILE A 134 4.24 1.87 13.36
N ILE A 135 4.75 1.67 14.58
CA ILE A 135 6.18 1.81 14.87
C ILE A 135 6.98 0.79 14.05
N GLY A 136 6.61 -0.49 14.09
CA GLY A 136 7.28 -1.53 13.30
C GLY A 136 7.24 -1.26 11.80
N ALA A 137 6.08 -0.82 11.31
CA ALA A 137 5.84 -0.49 9.91
C ALA A 137 6.64 0.72 9.40
N VAL A 138 7.10 1.60 10.28
CA VAL A 138 8.02 2.69 9.93
C VAL A 138 9.48 2.26 10.10
N VAL A 139 9.79 1.58 11.21
CA VAL A 139 11.16 1.18 11.53
C VAL A 139 11.73 0.21 10.50
N LEU A 140 10.95 -0.79 10.07
CA LEU A 140 11.41 -1.77 9.08
C LEU A 140 11.88 -1.11 7.77
N PRO A 141 11.04 -0.38 7.03
CA PRO A 141 11.44 0.16 5.73
C PRO A 141 12.54 1.23 5.85
N VAL A 142 12.58 1.99 6.95
CA VAL A 142 13.71 2.91 7.22
C VAL A 142 15.02 2.14 7.44
N GLY A 143 14.96 1.02 8.18
CA GLY A 143 16.09 0.12 8.36
C GLY A 143 16.57 -0.48 7.03
N VAL A 144 15.65 -1.03 6.22
CA VAL A 144 15.94 -1.58 4.89
C VAL A 144 16.61 -0.54 4.00
N LEU A 145 16.07 0.68 3.94
CA LEU A 145 16.66 1.77 3.15
C LEU A 145 18.11 2.08 3.59
N ALA A 146 18.39 2.00 4.89
CA ALA A 146 19.70 2.28 5.44
C ALA A 146 20.75 1.19 5.14
N ILE A 147 20.33 -0.05 4.77
CA ILE A 147 21.24 -1.16 4.45
C ILE A 147 22.24 -0.74 3.38
N HIS A 148 21.76 -0.14 2.28
CA HIS A 148 22.63 0.28 1.18
C HIS A 148 23.65 1.36 1.58
N TYR A 149 23.29 2.26 2.50
CA TYR A 149 24.15 3.40 2.84
C TYR A 149 25.16 3.09 3.95
N VAL A 150 24.77 2.25 4.91
CA VAL A 150 25.61 1.91 6.07
C VAL A 150 26.31 0.57 5.86
N GLY A 151 25.71 -0.35 5.11
CA GLY A 151 26.25 -1.69 4.89
C GLY A 151 26.64 -2.37 6.20
N LEU A 152 27.88 -2.86 6.26
CA LEU A 152 28.48 -3.48 7.44
C LEU A 152 29.25 -2.49 8.34
N ALA A 153 29.19 -1.18 8.07
CA ALA A 153 29.96 -0.20 8.83
C ALA A 153 29.64 -0.29 10.32
N SER A 154 30.69 -0.50 11.12
CA SER A 154 30.62 -0.64 12.58
C SER A 154 29.71 -1.78 13.07
N SER A 155 29.42 -2.78 12.23
CA SER A 155 28.54 -3.89 12.59
C SER A 155 29.17 -4.82 13.64
N PRO A 156 28.37 -5.35 14.59
CA PRO A 156 28.83 -6.39 15.52
C PRO A 156 28.94 -7.77 14.88
N LEU A 157 28.44 -7.95 13.65
CA LEU A 157 28.42 -9.23 12.91
C LEU A 157 29.16 -9.09 11.57
N GLU A 158 29.77 -10.18 11.12
CA GLU A 158 30.57 -10.20 9.88
C GLU A 158 29.72 -10.06 8.60
N SER A 159 28.45 -10.46 8.65
CA SER A 159 27.59 -10.57 7.47
C SER A 159 26.30 -9.75 7.53
N ILE A 160 25.97 -9.16 8.68
CA ILE A 160 24.70 -8.45 8.90
C ILE A 160 25.02 -7.08 9.48
N GLY A 161 24.57 -6.00 8.87
CA GLY A 161 24.77 -4.63 9.37
C GLY A 161 23.74 -4.18 10.41
N TRP A 162 24.02 -3.11 11.16
CA TRP A 162 23.07 -2.52 12.12
C TRP A 162 21.73 -2.15 11.49
N ALA A 163 21.75 -1.64 10.25
CA ALA A 163 20.55 -1.30 9.50
C ALA A 163 19.61 -2.51 9.31
N SER A 164 20.18 -3.69 9.03
CA SER A 164 19.42 -4.94 8.92
C SER A 164 18.83 -5.38 10.26
N ILE A 165 19.61 -5.30 11.34
CA ILE A 165 19.12 -5.64 12.69
C ILE A 165 17.93 -4.74 13.09
N ILE A 166 18.01 -3.44 12.77
CA ILE A 166 16.92 -2.49 13.00
C ILE A 166 15.70 -2.84 12.13
N ALA A 167 15.92 -3.19 10.86
CA ALA A 167 14.85 -3.61 9.97
C ALA A 167 14.10 -4.83 10.51
N ASP A 168 14.85 -5.87 10.90
CA ASP A 168 14.33 -7.10 11.49
C ASP A 168 13.58 -6.85 12.79
N ALA A 169 14.09 -5.96 13.66
CA ALA A 169 13.40 -5.55 14.86
C ALA A 169 12.05 -4.89 14.53
N GLY A 170 12.01 -4.01 13.52
CA GLY A 170 10.77 -3.44 13.00
C GLY A 170 9.77 -4.51 12.54
N GLY A 171 10.25 -5.50 11.78
CA GLY A 171 9.45 -6.65 11.33
C GLY A 171 8.89 -7.47 12.49
N LEU A 172 9.70 -7.72 13.52
CA LEU A 172 9.26 -8.40 14.73
C LEU A 172 8.12 -7.65 15.44
N LEU A 173 8.18 -6.31 15.53
CA LEU A 173 7.09 -5.51 16.11
C LEU A 173 5.78 -5.66 15.32
N VAL A 174 5.85 -5.69 13.99
CA VAL A 174 4.68 -5.94 13.12
C VAL A 174 4.12 -7.34 13.36
N ILE A 175 4.98 -8.37 13.40
CA ILE A 175 4.58 -9.76 13.64
C ILE A 175 3.88 -9.90 15.00
N LEU A 176 4.48 -9.38 16.07
CA LEU A 176 3.88 -9.43 17.41
C LEU A 176 2.53 -8.72 17.46
N SER A 177 2.40 -7.59 16.75
CA SER A 177 1.13 -6.88 16.63
C SER A 177 0.07 -7.72 15.92
N CYS A 178 0.44 -8.38 14.82
CA CYS A 178 -0.46 -9.28 14.06
C CYS A 178 -0.90 -10.48 14.89
N VAL A 179 0.02 -11.16 15.58
CA VAL A 179 -0.30 -12.26 16.50
C VAL A 179 -1.26 -11.78 17.58
N GLY A 180 -1.04 -10.58 18.15
CA GLY A 180 -1.95 -9.96 19.09
C GLY A 180 -3.35 -9.76 18.52
N PHE A 181 -3.48 -9.19 17.32
CA PHE A 181 -4.78 -9.00 16.67
C PHE A 181 -5.46 -10.34 16.34
N LEU A 182 -4.74 -11.32 15.80
CA LEU A 182 -5.26 -12.67 15.50
C LEU A 182 -5.77 -13.37 16.76
N ALA A 183 -5.01 -13.33 17.86
CA ALA A 183 -5.44 -13.89 19.14
C ALA A 183 -6.72 -13.20 19.66
N GLY A 184 -6.86 -11.89 19.41
CA GLY A 184 -8.07 -11.15 19.73
C GLY A 184 -9.27 -11.53 18.86
N LEU A 185 -9.06 -11.74 17.56
CA LEU A 185 -10.09 -12.23 16.64
C LEU A 185 -10.53 -13.65 17.02
N TRP A 186 -9.59 -14.56 17.28
CA TRP A 186 -9.84 -15.91 17.75
C TRP A 186 -10.66 -15.93 19.04
N ARG A 187 -10.27 -15.09 20.02
CA ARG A 187 -11.04 -14.91 21.26
C ARG A 187 -12.44 -14.36 21.01
N GLY A 188 -12.62 -13.47 20.04
CA GLY A 188 -13.92 -12.94 19.64
C GLY A 188 -14.81 -14.03 19.04
N TRP A 189 -14.26 -14.82 18.12
CA TRP A 189 -14.93 -15.96 17.52
C TRP A 189 -15.40 -16.98 18.57
N ASN A 190 -14.52 -17.35 19.51
CA ASN A 190 -14.87 -18.33 20.56
C ASN A 190 -15.88 -17.82 21.59
N ARG A 191 -16.04 -16.50 21.71
CA ARG A 191 -17.07 -15.88 22.56
C ARG A 191 -18.40 -15.67 21.84
N ALA A 192 -18.36 -15.55 20.51
CA ALA A 192 -19.52 -15.47 19.64
C ALA A 192 -20.08 -16.85 19.27
N ALA A 193 -19.28 -17.92 19.45
CA ALA A 193 -19.75 -19.30 19.37
C ALA A 193 -20.87 -19.52 20.40
N PRO A 194 -22.02 -20.08 20.00
CA PRO A 194 -23.21 -20.11 20.85
C PRO A 194 -22.93 -20.92 22.11
N VAL A 195 -23.29 -20.36 23.26
CA VAL A 195 -23.77 -21.17 24.39
C VAL A 195 -25.03 -21.88 23.90
N ALA A 196 -24.86 -23.01 23.20
CA ALA A 196 -25.92 -23.88 22.71
C ALA A 196 -26.44 -24.82 23.82
N THR A 197 -26.32 -24.42 25.08
CA THR A 197 -26.86 -25.12 26.24
C THR A 197 -27.69 -24.13 27.02
N GLY A 198 -29.01 -24.21 26.85
CA GLY A 198 -29.98 -23.25 27.34
C GLY A 198 -29.85 -22.99 28.83
N GLN A 199 -29.30 -21.82 29.17
CA GLN A 199 -29.38 -21.29 30.51
C GLN A 199 -29.53 -19.77 30.45
N ASP A 200 -30.74 -19.34 30.81
CA ASP A 200 -31.24 -17.97 30.96
C ASP A 200 -30.38 -17.13 31.91
N SER A 201 -29.16 -16.81 31.49
CA SER A 201 -28.32 -15.82 32.14
C SER A 201 -28.57 -14.49 31.43
N GLY A 202 -29.49 -13.69 31.99
CA GLY A 202 -29.98 -12.41 31.49
C GLY A 202 -28.95 -11.27 31.37
N ALA A 203 -27.70 -11.58 31.04
CA ALA A 203 -26.74 -10.59 30.57
C ALA A 203 -27.01 -10.35 29.07
N PRO A 204 -27.34 -9.13 28.64
CA PRO A 204 -27.56 -8.86 27.23
C PRO A 204 -26.28 -9.18 26.47
N ALA A 205 -26.33 -10.21 25.62
CA ALA A 205 -25.35 -10.40 24.57
C ALA A 205 -25.24 -9.05 23.85
N SER A 206 -24.10 -8.36 24.01
CA SER A 206 -23.91 -7.09 23.30
C SER A 206 -24.06 -7.41 21.82
N PRO A 207 -25.13 -6.93 21.15
CA PRO A 207 -25.30 -7.21 19.74
C PRO A 207 -24.03 -6.68 19.06
N VAL A 208 -23.45 -7.47 18.16
CA VAL A 208 -22.38 -7.00 17.27
C VAL A 208 -22.90 -5.70 16.68
N ALA A 209 -22.40 -4.58 17.19
CA ALA A 209 -22.97 -3.28 16.89
C ALA A 209 -22.96 -3.13 15.38
N HIS A 210 -24.10 -2.73 14.81
CA HIS A 210 -24.24 -2.49 13.37
C HIS A 210 -23.09 -1.58 12.93
N ASP A 211 -22.04 -2.14 12.32
CA ASP A 211 -20.85 -1.36 11.99
C ASP A 211 -21.18 -0.50 10.77
N ALA A 212 -21.22 0.82 11.01
CA ALA A 212 -21.50 1.81 9.99
C ALA A 212 -20.57 1.72 8.78
N LEU A 213 -19.35 1.18 8.95
CA LEU A 213 -18.43 0.88 7.85
C LEU A 213 -19.01 -0.09 6.83
N LEU A 214 -19.62 -1.18 7.31
CA LEU A 214 -20.12 -2.27 6.46
C LEU A 214 -21.51 -1.94 5.89
N ALA A 215 -22.24 -1.07 6.59
CA ALA A 215 -23.58 -0.64 6.22
C ALA A 215 -23.58 0.48 5.16
N ASP A 216 -22.44 1.12 4.86
CA ASP A 216 -22.42 2.19 3.86
C ASP A 216 -22.80 1.68 2.48
N ARG A 217 -23.72 2.41 1.85
CA ARG A 217 -24.18 2.19 0.49
C ARG A 217 -24.06 3.46 -0.34
N SER A 218 -23.23 4.42 0.07
CA SER A 218 -22.97 5.64 -0.68
C SER A 218 -22.46 5.35 -2.10
N TRP A 219 -22.63 6.32 -3.01
CA TRP A 219 -22.10 6.23 -4.37
C TRP A 219 -20.58 6.00 -4.35
N CYS A 220 -19.86 6.73 -3.49
CA CYS A 220 -18.41 6.63 -3.36
C CYS A 220 -17.98 5.21 -2.98
N CYS A 221 -18.62 4.62 -1.96
CA CYS A 221 -18.34 3.25 -1.53
C CYS A 221 -18.59 2.24 -2.66
N ARG A 222 -19.75 2.29 -3.33
CA ARG A 222 -20.08 1.37 -4.43
C ARG A 222 -19.11 1.47 -5.61
N VAL A 223 -18.76 2.69 -6.00
CA VAL A 223 -17.86 2.93 -7.14
C VAL A 223 -16.44 2.50 -6.82
N LEU A 224 -15.95 2.75 -5.61
CA LEU A 224 -14.63 2.28 -5.17
C LEU A 224 -14.57 0.75 -5.09
N LEU A 225 -15.60 0.09 -4.54
CA LEU A 225 -15.65 -1.39 -4.49
C LEU A 225 -15.71 -2.00 -5.89
N ALA A 226 -16.61 -1.49 -6.75
CA ALA A 226 -16.75 -1.97 -8.11
C ALA A 226 -15.49 -1.71 -8.94
N GLY A 227 -14.98 -0.48 -8.92
CA GLY A 227 -13.75 -0.09 -9.60
C GLY A 227 -12.54 -0.88 -9.11
N GLY A 228 -12.40 -1.05 -7.79
CA GLY A 228 -11.32 -1.83 -7.21
C GLY A 228 -11.38 -3.31 -7.57
N THR A 229 -12.58 -3.90 -7.58
CA THR A 229 -12.78 -5.28 -8.04
C THR A 229 -12.44 -5.44 -9.51
N LEU A 230 -12.89 -4.52 -10.37
CA LEU A 230 -12.57 -4.54 -11.80
C LEU A 230 -11.07 -4.41 -12.05
N LEU A 231 -10.38 -3.55 -11.30
CA LEU A 231 -8.93 -3.42 -11.35
C LEU A 231 -8.26 -4.74 -10.97
N ILE A 232 -8.58 -5.34 -9.81
CA ILE A 232 -8.00 -6.62 -9.39
C ILE A 232 -8.21 -7.71 -10.45
N LEU A 233 -9.43 -7.84 -10.99
CA LEU A 233 -9.73 -8.81 -12.04
C LEU A 233 -8.93 -8.54 -13.32
N ALA A 234 -8.79 -7.28 -13.73
CA ALA A 234 -7.97 -6.90 -14.88
C ALA A 234 -6.49 -7.24 -14.64
N GLY A 235 -5.99 -7.00 -13.43
CA GLY A 235 -4.63 -7.36 -13.02
C GLY A 235 -4.40 -8.86 -13.11
N PHE A 236 -5.27 -9.68 -12.52
CA PHE A 236 -5.20 -11.14 -12.65
C PHE A 236 -5.29 -11.61 -14.10
N ALA A 237 -6.20 -11.04 -14.90
CA ALA A 237 -6.32 -11.37 -16.32
C ALA A 237 -5.04 -11.06 -17.11
N HIS A 238 -4.45 -9.88 -16.87
CA HIS A 238 -3.17 -9.49 -17.47
C HIS A 238 -2.03 -10.43 -17.05
N GLY A 239 -1.91 -10.72 -15.75
CA GLY A 239 -0.88 -11.62 -15.23
C GLY A 239 -1.00 -13.03 -15.78
N ALA A 240 -2.22 -13.57 -15.84
CA ALA A 240 -2.48 -14.89 -16.43
C ALA A 240 -2.17 -14.92 -17.94
N TRP A 241 -2.54 -13.86 -18.67
CA TRP A 241 -2.19 -13.72 -20.08
C TRP A 241 -0.67 -13.67 -20.28
N TYR A 242 0.04 -12.86 -19.50
CA TYR A 242 1.48 -12.71 -19.57
C TYR A 242 2.21 -14.03 -19.28
N ALA A 243 1.84 -14.70 -18.18
CA ALA A 243 2.39 -16.00 -17.80
C ALA A 243 2.18 -17.06 -18.90
N ALA A 244 1.00 -17.10 -19.52
CA ALA A 244 0.67 -18.09 -20.54
C ALA A 244 1.35 -17.83 -21.89
N ARG A 245 1.58 -16.57 -22.26
CA ARG A 245 2.01 -16.19 -23.63
C ARG A 245 3.50 -15.92 -23.75
N ASP A 246 4.05 -15.20 -22.78
CA ASP A 246 5.34 -14.54 -22.90
C ASP A 246 6.36 -15.12 -21.90
N LEU A 247 5.97 -15.32 -20.64
CA LEU A 247 6.91 -15.64 -19.56
C LEU A 247 7.85 -16.81 -19.89
N TYR A 248 7.32 -17.97 -20.28
CA TYR A 248 8.15 -19.14 -20.60
C TYR A 248 9.09 -18.93 -21.79
N LYS A 249 8.64 -18.21 -22.83
CA LYS A 249 9.50 -17.89 -23.98
C LYS A 249 10.60 -16.94 -23.57
N GLN A 250 10.28 -16.01 -22.69
CA GLN A 250 11.25 -15.04 -22.21
C GLN A 250 12.26 -15.68 -21.27
N GLU A 251 11.87 -16.63 -20.41
CA GLU A 251 12.80 -17.43 -19.61
C GLU A 251 13.78 -18.22 -20.49
N GLU A 252 13.29 -18.82 -21.58
CA GLU A 252 14.15 -19.50 -22.56
C GLU A 252 15.12 -18.52 -23.24
N LEU A 253 14.63 -17.34 -23.64
CA LEU A 253 15.46 -16.28 -24.21
C LEU A 253 16.51 -15.78 -23.21
N ASP A 254 16.16 -15.67 -21.92
CA ASP A 254 17.06 -15.22 -20.86
C ASP A 254 18.26 -16.16 -20.74
N VAL A 255 18.00 -17.47 -20.66
CA VAL A 255 19.04 -18.51 -20.62
C VAL A 255 19.90 -18.49 -21.89
N ASN A 256 19.27 -18.36 -23.06
CA ASN A 256 19.98 -18.30 -24.34
C ASN A 256 20.88 -17.06 -24.45
N LEU A 257 20.42 -15.90 -24.00
CA LEU A 257 21.20 -14.66 -24.02
C LEU A 257 22.37 -14.73 -23.03
N LEU A 258 22.16 -15.23 -21.82
CA LEU A 258 23.22 -15.44 -20.83
C LEU A 258 24.28 -16.44 -21.32
N SER A 259 23.85 -17.52 -21.97
CA SER A 259 24.75 -18.47 -22.64
C SER A 259 25.57 -17.76 -23.72
N ARG A 260 24.94 -17.02 -24.63
CA ARG A 260 25.64 -16.27 -25.68
C ARG A 260 26.62 -15.24 -25.12
N MET A 261 26.30 -14.57 -24.01
CA MET A 261 27.24 -13.65 -23.37
C MET A 261 28.51 -14.35 -22.86
N THR A 262 28.41 -15.61 -22.43
CA THR A 262 29.51 -16.32 -21.78
C THR A 262 30.31 -17.20 -22.73
N THR A 263 29.66 -17.84 -23.72
CA THR A 263 30.33 -18.80 -24.62
C THR A 263 30.82 -18.18 -25.93
N SER A 264 30.24 -17.06 -26.37
CA SER A 264 30.51 -16.52 -27.71
C SER A 264 31.96 -16.15 -27.98
N ILE A 265 32.72 -15.72 -26.96
CA ILE A 265 34.15 -15.41 -27.11
C ILE A 265 34.95 -16.68 -27.44
N LEU A 266 34.54 -17.85 -26.92
CA LEU A 266 35.20 -19.13 -27.14
C LEU A 266 34.77 -19.81 -28.44
N GLU A 267 33.51 -19.62 -28.84
CA GLU A 267 32.89 -20.35 -29.96
C GLU A 267 33.09 -19.69 -31.33
N ASN A 268 33.46 -18.40 -31.37
CA ASN A 268 33.60 -17.66 -32.63
C ASN A 268 35.00 -17.78 -33.24
N ALA A 269 35.06 -17.72 -34.58
CA ALA A 269 36.30 -17.85 -35.36
C ALA A 269 37.36 -16.76 -35.07
N SER A 270 36.95 -15.63 -34.49
CA SER A 270 37.87 -14.60 -34.00
C SER A 270 37.37 -14.01 -32.67
N PRO A 271 38.28 -13.59 -31.77
CA PRO A 271 37.92 -12.95 -30.51
C PRO A 271 37.06 -11.69 -30.71
N GLN A 272 37.31 -10.90 -31.75
CA GLN A 272 36.51 -9.71 -32.08
C GLN A 272 35.07 -10.05 -32.46
N ALA A 273 34.84 -11.08 -33.28
CA ALA A 273 33.49 -11.54 -33.62
C ALA A 273 32.74 -12.08 -32.40
N GLY A 274 33.46 -12.80 -31.52
CA GLY A 274 32.93 -13.26 -30.25
C GLY A 274 32.52 -12.11 -29.32
N LEU A 275 33.39 -11.10 -29.17
CA LEU A 275 33.09 -9.90 -28.37
C LEU A 275 31.86 -9.15 -28.89
N GLN A 276 31.77 -8.93 -30.20
CA GLN A 276 30.60 -8.26 -30.80
C GLN A 276 29.31 -9.05 -30.54
N THR A 277 29.37 -10.38 -30.61
CA THR A 277 28.21 -11.24 -30.31
C THR A 277 27.81 -11.15 -28.83
N ALA A 278 28.79 -11.12 -27.93
CA ALA A 278 28.54 -10.97 -26.49
C ALA A 278 27.92 -9.60 -26.16
N GLU A 279 28.43 -8.51 -26.75
CA GLU A 279 27.90 -7.16 -26.55
C GLU A 279 26.45 -7.02 -27.03
N LEU A 280 26.14 -7.60 -28.19
CA LEU A 280 24.77 -7.67 -28.69
C LEU A 280 23.86 -8.44 -27.74
N ALA A 281 24.33 -9.58 -27.22
CA ALA A 281 23.57 -10.37 -26.25
C ALA A 281 23.30 -9.59 -24.94
N VAL A 282 24.26 -8.80 -24.44
CA VAL A 282 24.06 -7.92 -23.28
C VAL A 282 22.97 -6.87 -23.57
N GLY A 283 22.99 -6.25 -24.75
CA GLY A 283 21.96 -5.29 -25.15
C GLY A 283 20.57 -5.92 -25.24
N ASP A 284 20.47 -7.10 -25.89
CA ASP A 284 19.22 -7.86 -26.02
C ASP A 284 18.68 -8.29 -24.65
N TYR A 285 19.55 -8.69 -23.73
CA TYR A 285 19.18 -9.04 -22.36
C TYR A 285 18.66 -7.83 -21.57
N GLY A 286 19.30 -6.67 -21.71
CA GLY A 286 18.80 -5.44 -21.10
C GLY A 286 17.38 -5.10 -21.56
N ASN A 287 17.09 -5.25 -22.85
CA ASN A 287 15.76 -5.04 -23.40
C ASN A 287 14.74 -6.08 -22.89
N LEU A 288 15.15 -7.35 -22.79
CA LEU A 288 14.31 -8.42 -22.26
C LEU A 288 13.92 -8.16 -20.79
N GLN A 289 14.88 -7.77 -19.96
CA GLN A 289 14.65 -7.45 -18.55
C GLN A 289 13.77 -6.21 -18.36
N ALA A 290 13.90 -5.21 -19.25
CA ALA A 290 13.01 -4.06 -19.25
C ALA A 290 11.56 -4.46 -19.59
N ASP A 291 11.36 -5.36 -20.56
CA ASP A 291 10.02 -5.87 -20.91
C ASP A 291 9.40 -6.71 -19.79
N HIS A 292 10.19 -7.54 -19.10
CA HIS A 292 9.76 -8.21 -17.86
C HIS A 292 9.29 -7.21 -16.81
N ALA A 293 10.14 -6.23 -16.51
CA ALA A 293 9.90 -5.27 -15.44
C ALA A 293 8.60 -4.50 -15.67
N VAL A 294 8.38 -4.00 -16.89
CA VAL A 294 7.19 -3.25 -17.27
C VAL A 294 5.92 -4.10 -17.18
N LYS A 295 5.94 -5.35 -17.65
CA LYS A 295 4.76 -6.24 -17.59
C LYS A 295 4.42 -6.65 -16.17
N ILE A 296 5.42 -6.94 -15.35
CA ILE A 296 5.25 -7.29 -13.93
C ILE A 296 4.74 -6.06 -13.15
N ALA A 297 5.35 -4.89 -13.34
CA ALA A 297 4.96 -3.66 -12.65
C ALA A 297 3.52 -3.25 -13.00
N ALA A 298 3.12 -3.35 -14.28
CA ALA A 298 1.74 -3.07 -14.66
C ALA A 298 0.75 -4.05 -13.99
N HIS A 299 1.08 -5.33 -13.94
CA HIS A 299 0.27 -6.34 -13.24
C HIS A 299 0.11 -6.02 -11.75
N SER A 300 1.23 -5.78 -11.05
CA SER A 300 1.20 -5.53 -9.60
C SER A 300 0.46 -4.24 -9.27
N HIS A 301 0.75 -3.13 -9.97
CA HIS A 301 0.12 -1.85 -9.70
C HIS A 301 -1.40 -1.85 -9.96
N ILE A 302 -1.87 -2.55 -11.00
CA ILE A 302 -3.32 -2.71 -11.22
C ILE A 302 -3.99 -3.35 -9.99
N ILE A 303 -3.40 -4.43 -9.45
CA ILE A 303 -3.94 -5.14 -8.29
C ILE A 303 -3.85 -4.27 -7.03
N GLU A 304 -2.72 -3.64 -6.79
CA GLU A 304 -2.48 -2.76 -5.64
C GLU A 304 -3.47 -1.59 -5.61
N PHE A 305 -3.66 -0.89 -6.72
CA PHE A 305 -4.64 0.20 -6.78
C PHE A 305 -6.07 -0.28 -6.65
N GLY A 306 -6.38 -1.48 -7.15
CA GLY A 306 -7.66 -2.12 -6.92
C GLY A 306 -7.91 -2.42 -5.44
N LEU A 307 -6.89 -2.93 -4.74
CA LEU A 307 -6.91 -3.21 -3.31
C LEU A 307 -7.03 -1.92 -2.48
N VAL A 308 -6.28 -0.86 -2.81
CA VAL A 308 -6.43 0.46 -2.20
C VAL A 308 -7.87 0.94 -2.35
N ALA A 309 -8.42 0.93 -3.56
CA ALA A 309 -9.79 1.38 -3.82
C ALA A 309 -10.80 0.60 -2.97
N MET A 310 -10.68 -0.72 -2.87
CA MET A 310 -11.55 -1.53 -2.02
C MET A 310 -11.41 -1.20 -0.53
N LEU A 311 -10.18 -1.09 -0.02
CA LEU A 311 -9.94 -0.80 1.39
C LEU A 311 -10.47 0.58 1.78
N VAL A 312 -10.22 1.60 0.96
CA VAL A 312 -10.69 2.97 1.24
C VAL A 312 -12.20 3.14 1.06
N ALA A 313 -12.87 2.24 0.33
CA ALA A 313 -14.33 2.24 0.18
C ALA A 313 -15.06 2.10 1.52
N PHE A 314 -14.53 1.28 2.43
CA PHE A 314 -15.16 1.09 3.74
C PHE A 314 -15.14 2.38 4.56
N PHE A 315 -14.08 3.18 4.46
CA PHE A 315 -13.89 4.37 5.30
C PHE A 315 -14.61 5.63 4.78
N GLN A 316 -15.38 5.55 3.69
CA GLN A 316 -16.15 6.68 3.15
C GLN A 316 -17.08 7.41 4.14
N PRO A 317 -17.75 6.71 5.08
CA PRO A 317 -18.56 7.37 6.11
C PRO A 317 -17.78 8.35 6.99
N TYR A 318 -16.46 8.17 7.08
CA TYR A 318 -15.60 8.95 7.97
C TYR A 318 -14.79 10.03 7.27
N VAL A 319 -14.96 10.17 5.96
CA VAL A 319 -14.34 11.27 5.20
C VAL A 319 -15.21 12.51 5.39
N PHE A 320 -14.77 13.47 6.20
CA PHE A 320 -15.50 14.73 6.40
C PHE A 320 -15.17 15.75 5.32
N LEU A 321 -15.72 15.51 4.13
CA LEU A 321 -15.65 16.39 2.97
C LEU A 321 -17.06 16.56 2.38
N GLN A 322 -17.26 17.66 1.65
CA GLN A 322 -18.48 17.84 0.86
C GLN A 322 -18.57 16.74 -0.20
N GLU A 323 -19.78 16.29 -0.50
CA GLU A 323 -20.02 15.16 -1.43
C GLU A 323 -19.37 15.38 -2.81
N ARG A 324 -19.38 16.61 -3.33
CA ARG A 324 -18.68 16.96 -4.59
C ARG A 324 -17.18 16.64 -4.55
N TRP A 325 -16.54 16.88 -3.41
CA TRP A 325 -15.11 16.60 -3.22
C TRP A 325 -14.87 15.11 -3.04
N LYS A 326 -15.78 14.40 -2.34
CA LYS A 326 -15.72 12.94 -2.24
C LYS A 326 -15.69 12.28 -3.63
N ARG A 327 -16.63 12.67 -4.49
CA ARG A 327 -16.73 12.14 -5.85
C ARG A 327 -15.49 12.43 -6.69
N ARG A 328 -14.94 13.65 -6.60
CA ARG A 328 -13.75 14.04 -7.37
C ARG A 328 -12.54 13.18 -7.04
N TRP A 329 -12.26 12.93 -5.76
CA TRP A 329 -11.09 12.12 -5.41
C TRP A 329 -11.31 10.64 -5.72
N VAL A 330 -12.53 10.11 -5.61
CA VAL A 330 -12.84 8.74 -6.07
C VAL A 330 -12.54 8.58 -7.55
N VAL A 331 -12.97 9.54 -8.38
CA VAL A 331 -12.66 9.55 -9.81
C VAL A 331 -11.16 9.68 -10.04
N ALA A 332 -10.47 10.58 -9.33
CA ALA A 332 -9.01 10.72 -9.44
C ALA A 332 -8.26 9.44 -9.07
N LEU A 333 -8.65 8.76 -7.98
CA LEU A 333 -8.08 7.50 -7.54
C LEU A 333 -8.20 6.42 -8.63
N LEU A 334 -9.41 6.22 -9.16
CA LEU A 334 -9.66 5.18 -10.17
C LEU A 334 -9.00 5.52 -11.51
N MET A 335 -9.02 6.79 -11.93
CA MET A 335 -8.32 7.21 -13.15
C MET A 335 -6.81 7.01 -13.01
N GLY A 336 -6.21 7.42 -11.88
CA GLY A 336 -4.80 7.21 -11.60
C GLY A 336 -4.44 5.72 -11.56
N GLY A 337 -5.30 4.91 -10.92
CA GLY A 337 -5.12 3.46 -10.81
C GLY A 337 -5.19 2.70 -12.15
N VAL A 338 -5.85 3.26 -13.17
CA VAL A 338 -5.80 2.73 -14.55
C VAL A 338 -4.66 3.35 -15.34
N MET A 339 -4.46 4.66 -15.22
CA MET A 339 -3.53 5.42 -16.05
C MET A 339 -2.09 4.97 -15.81
N LEU A 340 -1.64 4.86 -14.55
CA LEU A 340 -0.28 4.43 -14.26
C LEU A 340 0.09 3.10 -14.93
N PRO A 341 -0.59 1.97 -14.66
CA PRO A 341 -0.17 0.68 -15.21
C PRO A 341 -0.32 0.59 -16.73
N VAL A 342 -1.31 1.25 -17.32
CA VAL A 342 -1.46 1.29 -18.78
C VAL A 342 -0.28 2.02 -19.43
N PHE A 343 0.14 3.15 -18.86
CA PHE A 343 1.25 3.91 -19.41
C PHE A 343 2.62 3.32 -19.07
N VAL A 344 2.76 2.59 -17.96
CA VAL A 344 3.93 1.72 -17.71
C VAL A 344 4.08 0.71 -18.86
N LEU A 345 3.02 0.00 -19.27
CA LEU A 345 3.07 -0.91 -20.44
C LEU A 345 3.49 -0.24 -21.76
N LEU A 346 3.22 1.06 -21.90
CA LEU A 346 3.55 1.83 -23.09
C LEU A 346 4.95 2.44 -23.02
N GLU A 347 5.66 2.34 -21.89
CA GLU A 347 6.97 2.94 -21.68
C GLU A 347 7.99 2.48 -22.72
N LEU A 348 8.05 1.18 -23.03
CA LEU A 348 8.98 0.67 -24.05
C LEU A 348 8.67 1.17 -25.47
N ARG A 349 7.44 1.63 -25.73
CA ARG A 349 7.02 2.11 -27.06
C ARG A 349 7.15 3.62 -27.20
N TRP A 350 6.76 4.36 -26.17
CA TRP A 350 6.65 5.83 -26.21
C TRP A 350 7.69 6.53 -25.33
N GLY A 351 8.55 5.76 -24.66
CA GLY A 351 9.64 6.25 -23.83
C GLY A 351 9.16 7.20 -22.72
N LEU A 352 9.89 8.31 -22.58
CA LEU A 352 9.69 9.29 -21.51
C LEU A 352 8.27 9.87 -21.46
N LEU A 353 7.57 9.98 -22.60
CA LEU A 353 6.19 10.50 -22.60
C LEU A 353 5.25 9.55 -21.85
N ALA A 354 5.35 8.25 -22.09
CA ALA A 354 4.54 7.28 -21.39
C ALA A 354 4.92 7.20 -19.90
N ALA A 355 6.22 7.23 -19.58
CA ALA A 355 6.69 7.31 -18.20
C ALA A 355 6.11 8.53 -17.46
N ALA A 356 6.16 9.72 -18.06
CA ALA A 356 5.63 10.94 -17.44
C ALA A 356 4.11 10.88 -17.20
N ILE A 357 3.35 10.25 -18.10
CA ILE A 357 1.90 10.06 -17.91
C ILE A 357 1.64 9.00 -16.82
N ALA A 358 2.47 7.97 -16.74
CA ALA A 358 2.38 6.97 -15.68
C ALA A 358 2.61 7.60 -14.30
N ASP A 359 3.66 8.41 -14.16
CA ASP A 359 3.97 9.17 -12.93
C ASP A 359 2.84 10.12 -12.56
N PHE A 360 2.25 10.82 -13.54
CA PHE A 360 1.07 11.64 -13.30
C PHE A 360 -0.12 10.81 -12.76
N GLY A 361 -0.24 9.54 -13.19
CA GLY A 361 -1.24 8.60 -12.67
C GLY A 361 -1.00 8.22 -11.23
N GLY A 362 0.25 7.92 -10.86
CA GLY A 362 0.66 7.71 -9.46
C GLY A 362 0.35 8.93 -8.60
N PHE A 363 0.70 10.12 -9.10
CA PHE A 363 0.42 11.38 -8.41
C PHE A 363 -1.08 11.62 -8.18
N LEU A 364 -1.95 11.29 -9.13
CA LEU A 364 -3.42 11.38 -8.94
C LEU A 364 -3.90 10.50 -7.78
N VAL A 365 -3.36 9.29 -7.64
CA VAL A 365 -3.67 8.38 -6.53
C VAL A 365 -3.21 8.99 -5.21
N VAL A 366 -1.98 9.53 -5.15
CA VAL A 366 -1.45 10.20 -3.95
C VAL A 366 -2.33 11.39 -3.54
N VAL A 367 -2.70 12.26 -4.48
CA VAL A 367 -3.58 13.40 -4.21
C VAL A 367 -4.94 12.94 -3.70
N ALA A 368 -5.50 11.87 -4.26
CA ALA A 368 -6.77 11.31 -3.82
C ALA A 368 -6.71 10.78 -2.38
N LEU A 369 -5.65 10.05 -2.04
CA LEU A 369 -5.41 9.55 -0.68
C LEU A 369 -5.15 10.69 0.32
N ALA A 370 -4.42 11.73 -0.08
CA ALA A 370 -4.18 12.91 0.76
C ALA A 370 -5.48 13.68 1.05
N ALA A 371 -6.37 13.81 0.06
CA ALA A 371 -7.68 14.40 0.23
C ALA A 371 -8.53 13.57 1.21
N MET A 372 -8.53 12.25 1.06
CA MET A 372 -9.21 11.34 1.97
C MET A 372 -8.65 11.44 3.39
N LEU A 373 -7.34 11.40 3.57
CA LEU A 373 -6.66 11.55 4.85
C LEU A 373 -7.06 12.86 5.53
N THR A 374 -7.04 13.96 4.78
CA THR A 374 -7.51 15.27 5.26
C THR A 374 -8.96 15.20 5.74
N GLY A 375 -9.84 14.53 5.01
CA GLY A 375 -11.22 14.32 5.40
C GLY A 375 -11.36 13.51 6.70
N VAL A 376 -10.56 12.45 6.88
CA VAL A 376 -10.53 11.63 8.11
C VAL A 376 -9.98 12.41 9.30
N LEU A 377 -8.91 13.19 9.10
CA LEU A 377 -8.34 14.05 10.14
C LEU A 377 -9.33 15.13 10.58
N ARG A 378 -10.00 15.80 9.62
CA ARG A 378 -11.05 16.79 9.92
C ARG A 378 -12.24 16.19 10.65
N TYR A 379 -12.70 15.01 10.22
CA TYR A 379 -13.76 14.28 10.90
C TYR A 379 -13.41 14.13 12.37
N THR A 380 -12.16 13.81 12.65
CA THR A 380 -11.79 13.57 14.03
C THR A 380 -11.45 14.81 14.84
N GLY A 381 -10.90 15.87 14.23
CA GLY A 381 -10.78 17.16 14.92
C GLY A 381 -12.13 17.65 15.46
N ARG A 382 -13.23 17.39 14.73
CA ARG A 382 -14.59 17.68 15.20
C ARG A 382 -15.01 16.82 16.41
N LEU A 383 -14.61 15.55 16.44
CA LEU A 383 -14.92 14.65 17.55
C LEU A 383 -14.10 14.97 18.80
N ASP A 384 -12.81 15.26 18.63
CA ASP A 384 -11.89 15.58 19.72
C ASP A 384 -12.18 16.97 20.32
N GLY A 385 -12.72 17.90 19.52
CA GLY A 385 -13.08 19.26 19.94
C GLY A 385 -14.52 19.43 20.45
N ALA A 386 -15.36 18.39 20.39
CA ALA A 386 -16.69 18.46 20.98
C ALA A 386 -16.53 18.56 22.51
N PRO A 387 -17.04 19.62 23.17
CA PRO A 387 -17.01 19.68 24.62
C PRO A 387 -17.70 18.44 25.18
N PRO A 388 -17.24 17.87 26.31
CA PRO A 388 -17.94 16.77 26.96
C PRO A 388 -19.35 17.26 27.23
N SER A 389 -20.30 16.82 26.40
CA SER A 389 -21.68 17.22 26.46
C SER A 389 -22.21 16.77 27.81
N SER A 390 -22.28 17.70 28.78
CA SER A 390 -23.49 18.20 29.44
C SER A 390 -24.70 17.25 29.56
N LEU A 391 -24.50 15.94 29.55
CA LEU A 391 -25.47 14.88 29.86
C LEU A 391 -25.82 14.84 31.36
N LEU A 392 -25.50 15.91 32.09
CA LEU A 392 -25.88 16.16 33.47
C LEU A 392 -26.58 17.51 33.66
N GLN A 393 -27.22 18.06 32.61
CA GLN A 393 -28.12 19.20 32.78
C GLN A 393 -29.55 18.87 32.36
N GLY A 394 -30.30 18.38 33.35
CA GLY A 394 -31.53 19.05 33.78
C GLY A 394 -32.78 18.83 32.94
N THR A 395 -33.48 17.72 33.21
CA THR A 395 -34.94 17.78 33.31
C THR A 395 -35.32 17.31 34.70
N ALA A 396 -35.14 18.19 35.69
CA ALA A 396 -35.93 18.07 36.92
C ALA A 396 -37.40 18.20 36.50
N PRO A 397 -38.30 17.32 36.98
CA PRO A 397 -39.71 17.42 36.66
C PRO A 397 -40.24 18.75 37.21
N GLN A 398 -40.80 19.58 36.33
CA GLN A 398 -41.61 20.73 36.74
C GLN A 398 -42.84 20.19 37.49
N GLU A 399 -42.79 20.30 38.81
CA GLU A 399 -43.89 20.04 39.71
C GLU A 399 -44.99 21.08 39.43
N SER A 400 -46.08 20.65 38.80
CA SER A 400 -47.24 21.49 38.50
C SER A 400 -48.13 21.57 39.75
N ALA A 401 -48.09 22.71 40.44
CA ALA A 401 -48.99 23.00 41.55
C ALA A 401 -50.43 23.24 41.05
N PRO A 402 -51.48 22.68 41.71
CA PRO A 402 -52.86 22.94 41.35
C PRO A 402 -53.32 24.34 41.81
N LYS A 403 -53.89 25.12 40.88
CA LYS A 403 -54.58 26.38 41.18
C LYS A 403 -55.85 26.09 41.99
N GLY A 404 -55.93 26.67 43.18
CA GLY A 404 -57.14 26.67 44.02
C GLY A 404 -58.31 27.38 43.34
N SER A 405 -59.49 26.76 43.46
CA SER A 405 -60.79 27.35 43.18
C SER A 405 -61.28 28.08 44.42
N ALA A 406 -61.55 29.38 44.29
CA ALA A 406 -62.35 30.16 45.22
C ALA A 406 -63.07 31.28 44.45
N ARG A 407 -64.30 31.00 43.99
CA ARG A 407 -65.53 31.77 44.27
C ARG A 407 -66.72 31.19 43.52
#